data_AF-A0A6S6MC40-F1
#
_entry.id   AF-A0A6S6MC40-F1
#
_cell.length_a   1.000
_cell.length_b   1.000
_cell.length_c   1.000
_cell.angle_alpha   90.00
_cell.angle_beta   90.00
_cell.angle_gamma   90.00
#
_symmetry.space_group_name_H-M   'P 1'
#
loop_
_entity.id
_entity.type
_entity.pdbx_description
1 polymer ?
#
loop_
_entity_poly.entity_id
_entity_poly.type
_entity_poly.pdbx_seq_one_letter_code
_entity_poly.pdbx_strand_id
1 'polypeptide(L)'
;MSGKGFSEKRRVADSLRLLPRRAWRTLQLSFLALLPSRGGAPDPGVAGEVRECEPLQIRGGMGRFLDVGGELLLFFPDCLAPAAPFILFRLKREGFSRCSVEVTKRGLLVRGRR
;
A
#
# COMPACT_ATOMS: atom_id res chain seq x y z
N MET A 1 -9.66 39.85 4.85
CA MET A 1 -10.09 38.44 4.81
C MET A 1 -10.39 38.04 3.36
N SER A 2 -9.43 37.55 2.58
CA SER A 2 -9.73 36.91 1.27
C SER A 2 -8.48 36.18 0.78
N GLY A 3 -8.54 34.86 0.63
CA GLY A 3 -7.37 34.04 0.25
C GLY A 3 -7.57 32.53 0.37
N LYS A 4 -8.57 32.08 1.14
CA LYS A 4 -8.87 30.64 1.31
C LYS A 4 -9.46 30.00 0.04
N GLY A 5 -10.32 30.69 -0.70
CA GLY A 5 -11.03 30.12 -1.85
C GLY A 5 -10.16 29.76 -3.07
N PHE A 6 -9.02 30.44 -3.27
CA PHE A 6 -8.14 30.15 -4.41
C PHE A 6 -7.23 28.94 -4.16
N SER A 7 -6.79 28.72 -2.92
CA SER A 7 -5.97 27.57 -2.52
C SER A 7 -6.76 26.25 -2.51
N GLU A 8 -8.04 26.33 -2.17
CA GLU A 8 -8.94 25.17 -2.12
C GLU A 8 -9.31 24.67 -3.52
N LYS A 9 -9.69 25.58 -4.44
CA LYS A 9 -9.95 25.24 -5.84
C LYS A 9 -8.73 24.61 -6.55
N ARG A 10 -7.52 25.11 -6.26
CA ARG A 10 -6.26 24.56 -6.81
C ARG A 10 -6.00 23.14 -6.30
N ARG A 11 -6.19 22.88 -5.00
CA ARG A 11 -6.07 21.54 -4.40
C ARG A 11 -7.06 20.52 -4.95
N VAL A 12 -8.29 20.93 -5.23
CA VAL A 12 -9.32 20.05 -5.82
C VAL A 12 -8.99 19.72 -7.27
N ALA A 13 -8.54 20.70 -8.07
CA ALA A 13 -8.12 20.49 -9.45
C ALA A 13 -6.90 19.55 -9.55
N ASP A 14 -5.92 19.69 -8.66
CA ASP A 14 -4.77 18.79 -8.59
C ASP A 14 -5.19 17.37 -8.14
N SER A 15 -6.13 17.26 -7.20
CA SER A 15 -6.67 15.97 -6.76
C SER A 15 -7.40 15.23 -7.88
N LEU A 16 -8.18 15.94 -8.71
CA LEU A 16 -8.88 15.39 -9.86
C LEU A 16 -7.91 14.84 -10.93
N ARG A 17 -6.78 15.52 -11.16
CA ARG A 17 -5.73 15.05 -12.09
C ARG A 17 -5.03 13.78 -11.62
N LEU A 18 -5.01 13.52 -10.32
CA LEU A 18 -4.40 12.33 -9.73
C LEU A 18 -5.36 11.14 -9.63
N LEU A 19 -6.67 11.34 -9.76
CA LEU A 19 -7.66 10.26 -9.70
C LEU A 19 -7.40 9.12 -10.69
N PRO A 20 -7.04 9.36 -11.98
CA PRO A 20 -6.75 8.28 -12.91
C PRO A 20 -5.58 7.41 -12.45
N ARG A 21 -4.50 8.05 -11.98
CA ARG A 21 -3.33 7.36 -11.42
C ARG A 21 -3.69 6.56 -10.17
N ARG A 22 -4.45 7.16 -9.26
CA ARG A 22 -4.89 6.50 -8.02
C ARG A 22 -5.78 5.30 -8.28
N ALA A 23 -6.75 5.44 -9.18
CA ALA A 23 -7.61 4.35 -9.62
C ALA A 23 -6.78 3.23 -10.25
N TRP A 24 -5.87 3.56 -11.17
CA TRP A 24 -4.97 2.58 -11.80
C TRP A 24 -4.10 1.84 -10.79
N ARG A 25 -3.43 2.53 -9.86
CA ARG A 25 -2.61 1.92 -8.81
C ARG A 25 -3.44 1.05 -7.87
N THR A 26 -4.66 1.47 -7.56
CA THR A 26 -5.59 0.68 -6.74
C THR A 26 -5.97 -0.61 -7.44
N LEU A 27 -6.33 -0.55 -8.73
CA LEU A 27 -6.65 -1.73 -9.53
C LEU A 27 -5.45 -2.68 -9.67
N GLN A 28 -4.26 -2.12 -9.94
CA GLN A 28 -3.02 -2.89 -9.97
C GLN A 28 -2.78 -3.61 -8.64
N LEU A 29 -2.85 -2.90 -7.52
CA LEU A 29 -2.61 -3.48 -6.20
C LEU A 29 -3.61 -4.60 -5.89
N SER A 30 -4.90 -4.36 -6.13
CA SER A 30 -5.96 -5.35 -5.93
C SER A 30 -5.74 -6.61 -6.76
N PHE A 31 -5.47 -6.45 -8.06
CA PHE A 31 -5.25 -7.58 -8.96
C PHE A 31 -4.00 -8.38 -8.60
N LEU A 32 -2.88 -7.68 -8.36
CA LEU A 32 -1.62 -8.33 -8.01
C LEU A 32 -1.70 -9.04 -6.66
N ALA A 33 -2.52 -8.53 -5.72
CA ALA A 33 -2.77 -9.17 -4.43
C ALA A 33 -3.51 -10.52 -4.56
N LEU A 34 -4.35 -10.68 -5.58
CA LEU A 34 -5.04 -11.94 -5.86
C LEU A 34 -4.13 -13.01 -6.47
N LEU A 35 -3.09 -12.62 -7.20
CA LEU A 35 -2.17 -13.56 -7.85
C LEU A 35 -1.21 -14.24 -6.86
N PRO A 36 -0.80 -15.50 -7.11
CA PRO A 36 0.18 -16.19 -6.27
C PRO A 36 1.55 -15.50 -6.34
N SER A 37 2.32 -15.54 -5.25
CA SER A 37 3.70 -15.04 -5.24
C SER A 37 4.56 -15.79 -6.28
N ARG A 38 5.45 -15.07 -6.95
CA ARG A 38 6.50 -15.64 -7.82
C ARG A 38 7.77 -16.01 -7.04
N GLY A 39 7.82 -15.68 -5.76
CA GLY A 39 9.07 -15.71 -4.99
C GLY A 39 10.02 -14.59 -5.41
N GLY A 40 11.09 -14.43 -4.65
CA GLY A 40 12.13 -13.44 -4.91
C GLY A 40 13.10 -13.34 -3.74
N ALA A 41 14.24 -12.71 -3.97
CA ALA A 41 15.28 -12.55 -2.95
C ALA A 41 14.73 -11.75 -1.75
N PRO A 42 15.00 -12.18 -0.50
CA PRO A 42 14.71 -11.39 0.69
C PRO A 42 15.23 -9.97 0.53
N ASP A 43 14.43 -9.00 0.94
CA ASP A 43 14.72 -7.58 0.87
C ASP A 43 14.19 -6.95 2.17
N PRO A 44 14.82 -7.31 3.31
CA PRO A 44 14.25 -7.09 4.62
C PRO A 44 14.11 -5.59 4.91
N GLY A 45 13.02 -5.23 5.60
CA GLY A 45 12.84 -3.89 6.13
C GLY A 45 13.76 -3.61 7.32
N VAL A 46 13.92 -2.34 7.65
CA VAL A 46 14.48 -1.91 8.94
C VAL A 46 13.37 -1.95 9.98
N ALA A 47 13.67 -2.44 11.18
CA ALA A 47 12.67 -2.63 12.22
C ALA A 47 11.94 -1.32 12.57
N GLY A 48 10.61 -1.34 12.47
CA GLY A 48 9.76 -0.18 12.73
C GLY A 48 9.76 0.92 11.66
N GLU A 49 10.53 0.77 10.58
CA GLU A 49 10.55 1.75 9.49
C GLU A 49 9.49 1.45 8.43
N VAL A 50 8.76 2.50 8.03
CA VAL A 50 7.78 2.40 6.95
C VAL A 50 8.51 2.35 5.62
N ARG A 51 8.29 1.26 4.88
CA ARG A 51 8.83 1.10 3.54
C ARG A 51 7.79 1.47 2.48
N GLU A 52 8.11 2.45 1.63
CA GLU A 52 7.30 2.68 0.43
C GLU A 52 7.39 1.48 -0.53
N CYS A 53 6.24 1.07 -1.05
CA CYS A 53 6.10 -0.13 -1.88
C CYS A 53 5.22 0.16 -3.09
N GLU A 54 5.76 -0.14 -4.26
CA GLU A 54 5.04 -0.14 -5.52
C GLU A 54 4.19 -1.41 -5.65
N PRO A 55 2.97 -1.34 -6.21
CA PRO A 55 2.11 -2.51 -6.38
C PRO A 55 2.78 -3.69 -7.08
N LEU A 56 3.71 -3.47 -8.01
CA LEU A 56 4.39 -4.57 -8.71
C LEU A 56 5.32 -5.38 -7.80
N GLN A 57 5.92 -4.75 -6.78
CA GLN A 57 6.93 -5.38 -5.93
C GLN A 57 6.36 -6.57 -5.13
N ILE A 58 5.07 -6.52 -4.78
CA ILE A 58 4.42 -7.62 -4.03
C ILE A 58 4.31 -8.90 -4.86
N ARG A 59 4.58 -8.89 -6.18
CA ARG A 59 4.70 -10.13 -6.96
C ARG A 59 5.76 -11.09 -6.42
N GLY A 60 6.78 -10.58 -5.73
CA GLY A 60 7.77 -11.42 -5.05
C GLY A 60 7.30 -12.07 -3.75
N GLY A 61 6.12 -11.71 -3.26
CA GLY A 61 5.61 -12.09 -1.94
C GLY A 61 5.87 -11.01 -0.90
N MET A 62 4.93 -10.84 0.02
CA MET A 62 5.02 -9.86 1.11
C MET A 62 6.10 -10.25 2.13
N GLY A 63 6.35 -11.55 2.30
CA GLY A 63 7.36 -12.08 3.23
C GLY A 63 8.78 -11.59 2.96
N ARG A 64 9.08 -11.13 1.73
CA ARG A 64 10.39 -10.58 1.38
C ARG A 64 10.72 -9.30 2.15
N PHE A 65 9.72 -8.56 2.59
CA PHE A 65 9.87 -7.26 3.24
C PHE A 65 9.76 -7.34 4.77
N LEU A 66 9.77 -8.55 5.33
CA LEU A 66 9.83 -8.73 6.77
C LEU A 66 11.13 -8.12 7.30
N ASP A 67 11.04 -7.40 8.41
CA ASP A 67 12.21 -7.03 9.18
C ASP A 67 12.76 -8.25 9.95
N VAL A 68 13.85 -8.02 10.69
CA VAL A 68 14.49 -9.05 11.53
C VAL A 68 13.59 -9.58 12.66
N GLY A 69 12.53 -8.86 13.01
CA GLY A 69 11.55 -9.23 14.03
C GLY A 69 10.32 -9.97 13.47
N GLY A 70 10.26 -10.20 12.15
CA GLY A 70 9.11 -10.81 11.50
C GLY A 70 7.92 -9.85 11.37
N GLU A 71 8.15 -8.54 11.45
CA GLU A 71 7.11 -7.53 11.23
C GLU A 71 7.20 -6.98 9.79
N LEU A 72 6.04 -6.65 9.24
CA LEU A 72 5.86 -6.05 7.92
C LEU A 72 5.27 -4.66 8.09
N LEU A 73 5.90 -3.66 7.46
CA LEU A 73 5.41 -2.29 7.46
C LEU A 73 5.57 -1.65 6.08
N LEU A 74 4.54 -1.78 5.23
CA LEU A 74 4.55 -1.31 3.84
C LEU A 74 3.58 -0.16 3.63
N PHE A 75 4.01 0.89 2.94
CA PHE A 75 3.15 1.98 2.50
C PHE A 75 2.97 1.95 0.98
N PHE A 76 1.73 1.86 0.52
CA PHE A 76 1.36 1.93 -0.89
C PHE A 76 0.84 3.33 -1.23
N PRO A 77 1.70 4.25 -1.74
CA PRO A 77 1.27 5.59 -2.07
C PRO A 77 0.24 5.59 -3.20
N ASP A 78 -0.69 6.54 -3.15
CA ASP A 78 -1.75 6.75 -4.14
C ASP A 78 -2.71 5.56 -4.34
N CYS A 79 -2.69 4.57 -3.44
CA CYS A 79 -3.71 3.52 -3.42
C CYS A 79 -4.92 3.93 -2.55
N LEU A 80 -6.11 3.65 -3.05
CA LEU A 80 -7.38 3.98 -2.40
C LEU A 80 -7.86 2.83 -1.50
N ALA A 81 -8.74 3.15 -0.55
CA ALA A 81 -9.34 2.20 0.38
C ALA A 81 -9.86 0.87 -0.23
N PRO A 82 -10.44 0.83 -1.45
CA PRO A 82 -10.93 -0.41 -2.04
C PRO A 82 -9.88 -1.52 -2.22
N ALA A 83 -8.58 -1.21 -2.23
CA ALA A 83 -7.53 -2.23 -2.31
C ALA A 83 -7.27 -2.95 -0.96
N ALA A 84 -7.71 -2.39 0.17
CA ALA A 84 -7.46 -2.94 1.51
C ALA A 84 -7.90 -4.41 1.70
N PRO A 85 -9.14 -4.83 1.35
CA PRO A 85 -9.55 -6.23 1.54
C PRO A 85 -8.69 -7.22 0.74
N PHE A 86 -8.25 -6.85 -0.46
CA PHE A 86 -7.39 -7.71 -1.29
C PHE A 86 -6.00 -7.90 -0.67
N ILE A 87 -5.45 -6.84 -0.09
CA ILE A 87 -4.17 -6.90 0.61
C ILE A 87 -4.27 -7.74 1.88
N LEU A 88 -5.32 -7.54 2.68
CA LEU A 88 -5.57 -8.36 3.87
C LEU A 88 -5.73 -9.84 3.51
N PHE A 89 -6.50 -10.13 2.46
CA PHE A 89 -6.64 -11.49 1.93
C PHE A 89 -5.29 -12.10 1.53
N ARG A 90 -4.47 -11.34 0.79
CA ARG A 90 -3.13 -11.79 0.38
C ARG A 90 -2.25 -12.11 1.59
N LEU A 91 -2.17 -11.19 2.56
CA LEU A 91 -1.40 -11.40 3.79
C LEU A 91 -1.85 -12.67 4.50
N LYS A 92 -3.16 -12.89 4.63
CA LYS A 92 -3.69 -14.10 5.26
C LYS A 92 -3.28 -15.37 4.52
N ARG A 93 -3.36 -15.37 3.18
CA ARG A 93 -2.93 -16.50 2.33
C ARG A 93 -1.42 -16.76 2.41
N GLU A 94 -0.61 -15.72 2.62
CA GLU A 94 0.84 -15.83 2.80
C GLU A 94 1.26 -16.14 4.25
N GLY A 95 0.31 -16.43 5.14
CA GLY A 95 0.58 -16.89 6.51
C GLY A 95 0.83 -15.77 7.52
N PHE A 96 0.52 -14.52 7.19
CA PHE A 96 0.65 -13.42 8.14
C PHE A 96 -0.49 -13.43 9.18
N SER A 97 -0.15 -12.92 10.36
CA SER A 97 -1.02 -12.67 11.49
C SER A 97 -1.02 -11.17 11.85
N ARG A 98 -1.94 -10.74 12.73
CA ARG A 98 -2.05 -9.33 13.19
C ARG A 98 -2.11 -8.31 12.04
N CYS A 99 -2.72 -8.69 10.93
CA CYS A 99 -2.78 -7.87 9.72
C CYS A 99 -3.70 -6.67 9.92
N SER A 100 -3.26 -5.49 9.48
CA SER A 100 -4.11 -4.30 9.44
C SER A 100 -3.78 -3.44 8.22
N VAL A 101 -4.76 -2.67 7.76
CA VAL A 101 -4.57 -1.64 6.74
C VAL A 101 -5.16 -0.35 7.26
N GLU A 102 -4.33 0.69 7.31
CA GLU A 102 -4.70 2.04 7.68
C GLU A 102 -4.82 2.87 6.40
N VAL A 103 -5.99 3.47 6.19
CA VAL A 103 -6.26 4.33 5.03
C VAL A 103 -5.86 5.76 5.38
N THR A 104 -4.96 6.33 4.59
CA THR A 104 -4.53 7.72 4.74
C THR A 104 -4.92 8.55 3.51
N LYS A 105 -4.80 9.87 3.58
CA LYS A 105 -4.97 10.76 2.41
C LYS A 105 -3.96 10.50 1.29
N ARG A 106 -2.83 9.87 1.61
CA ARG A 106 -1.69 9.65 0.71
C ARG A 106 -1.62 8.22 0.17
N GLY A 107 -2.36 7.27 0.72
CA GLY A 107 -2.24 5.85 0.36
C GLY A 107 -2.67 4.91 1.48
N LEU A 108 -2.22 3.65 1.38
CA LEU A 108 -2.51 2.60 2.34
C LEU A 108 -1.26 2.21 3.12
N LEU A 109 -1.32 2.25 4.45
CA LEU A 109 -0.29 1.69 5.32
C LEU A 109 -0.71 0.29 5.75
N VAL A 110 0.14 -0.69 5.49
CA VAL A 110 -0.14 -2.11 5.65
C VAL A 110 0.80 -2.66 6.70
N ARG A 111 0.23 -3.34 7.69
CA ARG A 111 0.96 -4.00 8.77
C ARG A 111 0.64 -5.49 8.80
N GLY A 112 1.59 -6.31 9.24
CA GLY A 112 1.38 -7.73 9.52
C GLY A 112 2.60 -8.35 10.16
N ARG A 113 2.44 -9.54 10.73
CA ARG A 113 3.51 -10.28 11.41
C ARG A 113 3.57 -11.72 10.93
N ARG A 114 4.77 -12.27 10.75
CA ARG A 114 4.97 -13.68 10.41
C ARG A 114 6.22 -14.25 11.07
#